data_AF-A0A2N4X0U1-F1
#
_entry.id   AF-A0A2N4X0U1-F1
#
_cell.length_a   1.000
_cell.length_b   1.000
_cell.length_c   1.000
_cell.angle_alpha   90.00
_cell.angle_beta   90.00
_cell.angle_gamma   90.00
#
_symmetry.space_group_name_H-M   'P 1'
#
loop_
_entity.id
_entity.type
_entity.pdbx_description
1 polymer ?
#
loop_
_entity_poly.entity_id
_entity_poly.type
_entity_poly.pdbx_seq_one_letter_code
_entity_poly.pdbx_strand_id
1 'polypeptide(L)'
;MGTAAAKARITDPARIAAVPAGDVSHNLNGQKLGRKGQATRERILTAANDLLTEADDLSISLSAVARQASLGMTSLYNYFADLTELLLALLGPVMFEAGEKGGYIDLISEYWPDDELEDRCKSFIEAYFEFWARHSRILHLRNNMADQYDERMLAARVRSAQPVIWRLRQQMCLEGDEPTAAASQMASVLMTGIERAVTVATDPKIPEMIEREFGPRNTKVIDPLTRLLVMAIRDCRNGG
;
A
#
# COMPACT_ATOMS: atom_id res chain seq x y z
N MET A 1 -46.96 -14.54 -7.10
CA MET A 1 -45.77 -15.01 -6.37
C MET A 1 -44.55 -14.38 -7.03
N GLY A 2 -44.13 -13.22 -6.53
CA GLY A 2 -42.99 -12.47 -7.05
C GLY A 2 -41.72 -12.85 -6.28
N THR A 3 -40.73 -13.37 -6.99
CA THR A 3 -39.40 -13.63 -6.45
C THR A 3 -38.60 -12.33 -6.46
N ALA A 4 -38.38 -11.77 -5.28
CA ALA A 4 -37.50 -10.65 -5.06
C ALA A 4 -36.07 -11.03 -5.48
N ALA A 5 -35.58 -10.44 -6.57
CA ALA A 5 -34.17 -10.46 -6.90
C ALA A 5 -33.40 -9.72 -5.80
N ALA A 6 -32.62 -10.46 -5.03
CA ALA A 6 -31.71 -9.89 -4.05
C ALA A 6 -30.72 -8.99 -4.79
N LYS A 7 -30.92 -7.66 -4.70
CA LYS A 7 -29.89 -6.66 -5.02
C LYS A 7 -28.65 -7.01 -4.21
N ALA A 8 -27.63 -7.56 -4.86
CA ALA A 8 -26.31 -7.67 -4.29
C ALA A 8 -25.88 -6.26 -3.86
N ARG A 9 -25.77 -6.02 -2.56
CA ARG A 9 -25.08 -4.84 -2.03
C ARG A 9 -23.66 -4.92 -2.57
N ILE A 10 -23.31 -4.04 -3.50
CA ILE A 10 -21.91 -3.78 -3.83
C ILE A 10 -21.33 -3.17 -2.56
N THR A 11 -20.76 -4.02 -1.70
CA THR A 11 -20.06 -3.61 -0.49
C THR A 11 -18.81 -2.85 -0.90
N ASP A 12 -18.69 -1.60 -0.45
CA ASP A 12 -17.49 -0.79 -0.57
C ASP A 12 -16.24 -1.62 -0.18
N PRO A 13 -15.30 -1.89 -1.10
CA PRO A 13 -14.07 -2.60 -0.78
C PRO A 13 -13.18 -1.82 0.20
N ALA A 14 -13.40 -0.51 0.41
CA ALA A 14 -12.75 0.24 1.49
C ALA A 14 -13.14 -0.27 2.89
N ARG A 15 -14.32 -0.92 3.05
CA ARG A 15 -14.64 -1.67 4.27
C ARG A 15 -13.90 -3.00 4.39
N ILE A 16 -13.46 -3.59 3.28
CA ILE A 16 -12.70 -4.86 3.22
C ILE A 16 -11.19 -4.61 3.43
N ALA A 17 -10.71 -3.40 3.11
CA ALA A 17 -9.33 -2.98 3.31
C ALA A 17 -8.92 -2.89 4.79
N ALA A 18 -9.89 -2.75 5.70
CA ALA A 18 -9.69 -2.99 7.11
C ALA A 18 -9.70 -4.51 7.38
N VAL A 19 -8.68 -5.23 6.90
CA VAL A 19 -8.19 -6.31 7.75
C VAL A 19 -7.52 -5.57 8.90
N PRO A 20 -8.12 -5.51 10.10
CA PRO A 20 -7.36 -4.98 11.24
C PRO A 20 -6.06 -5.76 11.23
N ALA A 21 -4.91 -5.06 11.31
CA ALA A 21 -3.63 -5.70 11.56
C ALA A 21 -3.91 -6.71 12.67
N GLY A 22 -3.97 -7.99 12.29
CA GLY A 22 -4.70 -8.96 13.10
C GLY A 22 -4.13 -8.85 14.49
N ASP A 23 -4.98 -8.54 15.47
CA ASP A 23 -4.63 -8.77 16.85
C ASP A 23 -4.52 -10.29 16.94
N VAL A 24 -3.39 -10.82 16.45
CA VAL A 24 -3.10 -12.24 16.46
C VAL A 24 -2.77 -12.47 17.91
N SER A 25 -3.83 -12.60 18.70
CA SER A 25 -3.75 -12.91 20.11
C SER A 25 -3.32 -14.36 20.28
N HIS A 26 -2.83 -15.06 19.25
CA HIS A 26 -2.50 -16.48 19.27
C HIS A 26 -1.13 -16.77 18.61
N ASN A 27 -0.38 -17.72 19.13
CA ASN A 27 0.85 -18.21 18.48
C ASN A 27 0.50 -19.23 17.37
N LEU A 28 1.49 -19.72 16.61
CA LEU A 28 1.25 -20.73 15.55
C LEU A 28 0.66 -22.05 16.07
N ASN A 29 0.74 -22.29 17.38
CA ASN A 29 0.13 -23.43 18.06
C ASN A 29 -1.32 -23.14 18.52
N GLY A 30 -1.91 -22.03 18.07
CA GLY A 30 -3.28 -21.60 18.42
C GLY A 30 -3.44 -21.11 19.86
N GLN A 31 -2.36 -20.96 20.63
CA GLN A 31 -2.43 -20.58 22.05
C GLN A 31 -2.48 -19.07 22.21
N LYS A 32 -3.37 -18.57 23.08
CA LYS A 32 -3.50 -17.14 23.30
C LYS A 32 -2.17 -16.54 23.82
N LEU A 33 -1.60 -15.58 23.11
CA LEU A 33 -0.41 -14.84 23.51
C LEU A 33 -0.73 -14.03 24.77
N GLY A 34 -0.19 -14.48 25.90
CA GLY A 34 -0.16 -13.68 27.12
C GLY A 34 0.81 -12.49 26.99
N ARG A 35 0.86 -11.63 28.01
CA ARG A 35 1.66 -10.40 28.05
C ARG A 35 3.14 -10.60 27.64
N LYS A 36 3.77 -11.69 28.12
CA LYS A 36 5.16 -12.04 27.76
C LYS A 36 5.32 -12.43 26.27
N GLY A 37 4.31 -13.10 25.72
CA GLY A 37 4.28 -13.49 24.31
C GLY A 37 4.13 -12.28 23.39
N GLN A 38 3.23 -11.35 23.73
CA GLN A 38 3.08 -10.08 23.00
C GLN A 38 4.39 -9.27 22.98
N ALA A 39 5.02 -9.08 24.14
CA ALA A 39 6.31 -8.40 24.22
C ALA A 39 7.41 -9.09 23.39
N THR A 40 7.41 -10.42 23.32
CA THR A 40 8.36 -11.16 22.48
C THR A 40 8.07 -10.95 20.99
N ARG A 41 6.79 -10.98 20.59
CA ARG A 41 6.36 -10.72 19.21
C ARG A 41 6.73 -9.30 18.77
N GLU A 42 6.49 -8.31 19.62
CA GLU A 42 6.88 -6.91 19.37
C GLU A 42 8.39 -6.75 19.23
N ARG A 43 9.18 -7.44 20.05
CA ARG A 43 10.64 -7.45 19.92
C ARG A 43 11.11 -8.05 18.59
N ILE A 44 10.44 -9.10 18.10
CA ILE A 44 10.73 -9.68 16.78
C ILE A 44 10.42 -8.67 15.67
N LEU A 45 9.26 -8.00 15.73
CA LEU A 45 8.87 -6.99 14.75
C LEU A 45 9.83 -5.79 14.76
N THR A 46 10.21 -5.31 15.94
CA THR A 46 11.19 -4.23 16.10
C THR A 46 12.52 -4.61 15.47
N ALA A 47 13.05 -5.79 15.80
CA ALA A 47 14.29 -6.30 15.21
C ALA A 47 14.24 -6.43 13.68
N ALA A 48 13.09 -6.84 13.13
CA ALA A 48 12.91 -6.90 11.68
C ALA A 48 12.86 -5.51 11.04
N ASN A 49 12.19 -4.55 11.67
CA ASN A 49 12.16 -3.16 11.21
C ASN A 49 13.54 -2.49 11.26
N ASP A 50 14.33 -2.75 12.30
CA ASP A 50 15.68 -2.21 12.46
C ASP A 50 16.59 -2.74 11.34
N LEU A 51 16.54 -4.04 11.05
CA LEU A 51 17.28 -4.63 9.92
C LEU A 51 16.84 -4.03 8.58
N LEU A 52 15.53 -3.81 8.40
CA LEU A 52 14.98 -3.07 7.27
C LEU A 52 15.30 -1.59 7.28
N THR A 53 15.98 -1.03 8.28
CA THR A 53 16.40 0.39 8.28
C THR A 53 17.92 0.51 8.18
N GLU A 54 18.66 -0.52 8.60
CA GLU A 54 20.13 -0.57 8.58
C GLU A 54 20.70 -1.19 7.30
N ALA A 55 20.02 -2.16 6.66
CA ALA A 55 20.63 -2.89 5.56
C ALA A 55 20.84 -2.01 4.31
N ASP A 56 22.00 -2.10 3.67
CA ASP A 56 22.24 -1.41 2.40
C ASP A 56 21.47 -2.05 1.25
N ASP A 57 21.14 -3.35 1.33
CA ASP A 57 20.34 -4.07 0.36
C ASP A 57 18.95 -4.43 0.90
N LEU A 58 18.04 -4.78 -0.01
CA LEU A 58 16.69 -5.27 0.33
C LEU A 58 16.74 -6.77 0.72
N SER A 59 17.78 -7.22 1.40
CA SER A 59 17.89 -8.62 1.85
C SER A 59 17.56 -8.73 3.34
N ILE A 60 16.57 -9.56 3.67
CA ILE A 60 16.19 -9.88 5.04
C ILE A 60 15.93 -11.38 5.15
N SER A 61 16.30 -11.97 6.29
CA SER A 61 16.09 -13.39 6.56
C SER A 61 15.64 -13.61 7.99
N LEU A 62 14.91 -14.71 8.23
CA LEU A 62 14.47 -15.07 9.58
C LEU A 62 15.64 -15.31 10.54
N SER A 63 16.78 -15.82 10.05
CA SER A 63 17.97 -16.04 10.88
C SER A 63 18.61 -14.72 11.31
N ALA A 64 18.66 -13.72 10.42
CA ALA A 64 19.12 -12.38 10.78
C ALA A 64 18.19 -11.74 11.83
N VAL A 65 16.88 -11.85 11.63
CA VAL A 65 15.87 -11.34 12.59
C VAL A 65 16.00 -12.05 13.95
N ALA A 66 16.12 -13.37 13.97
CA ALA A 66 16.30 -14.13 15.20
C ALA A 66 17.54 -13.67 15.97
N ARG A 67 18.66 -13.49 15.27
CA ARG A 67 19.91 -12.97 15.85
C ARG A 67 19.71 -11.57 16.42
N GLN A 68 19.12 -10.66 15.65
CA GLN A 68 18.85 -9.28 16.08
C GLN A 68 17.91 -9.23 17.31
N ALA A 69 16.89 -10.09 17.33
CA ALA A 69 15.96 -10.21 18.45
C ALA A 69 16.52 -10.98 19.66
N SER A 70 17.76 -11.49 19.58
CA SER A 70 18.38 -12.37 20.59
C SER A 70 17.50 -13.59 20.91
N LEU A 71 17.05 -14.29 19.86
CA LEU A 71 16.21 -15.48 19.90
C LEU A 71 16.84 -16.64 19.12
N GLY A 72 16.59 -17.87 19.56
CA GLY A 72 16.84 -19.06 18.74
C GLY A 72 15.75 -19.24 17.68
N MET A 73 16.08 -19.88 16.55
CA MET A 73 15.14 -20.14 15.45
C MET A 73 13.86 -20.83 15.90
N THR A 74 13.96 -21.86 16.75
CA THR A 74 12.80 -22.56 17.32
C THR A 74 11.87 -21.62 18.08
N SER A 75 12.42 -20.61 18.77
CA SER A 75 11.61 -19.62 19.48
C SER A 75 10.89 -18.69 18.51
N LEU A 76 11.58 -18.23 17.46
CA LEU A 76 11.00 -17.38 16.42
C LEU A 76 9.85 -18.09 15.70
N TYR A 77 10.03 -19.37 15.34
CA TYR A 77 9.00 -20.18 14.69
C TYR A 77 7.75 -20.42 15.54
N ASN A 78 7.73 -20.06 16.83
CA ASN A 78 6.47 -20.07 17.57
C ASN A 78 5.58 -18.86 17.21
N TYR A 79 6.14 -17.79 16.65
CA TYR A 79 5.45 -16.53 16.38
C TYR A 79 5.19 -16.29 14.90
N PHE A 80 6.11 -16.72 14.03
CA PHE A 80 6.00 -16.53 12.58
C PHE A 80 6.47 -17.81 11.87
N ALA A 81 5.63 -18.35 11.01
CA ALA A 81 5.86 -19.58 10.26
C ALA A 81 6.96 -19.40 9.22
N ASP A 82 7.01 -18.21 8.62
CA ASP A 82 7.95 -17.86 7.58
C ASP A 82 8.22 -16.34 7.54
N LEU A 83 9.13 -15.93 6.65
CA LEU A 83 9.50 -14.53 6.47
C LEU A 83 8.31 -13.70 5.96
N THR A 84 7.49 -14.25 5.06
CA THR A 84 6.35 -13.56 4.49
C THR A 84 5.33 -13.18 5.56
N GLU A 85 5.00 -14.10 6.48
CA GLU A 85 4.11 -13.81 7.60
C GLU A 85 4.64 -12.70 8.52
N LEU A 86 5.94 -12.73 8.82
CA LEU A 86 6.61 -11.69 9.60
C LEU A 86 6.50 -10.32 8.91
N LEU A 87 6.78 -10.25 7.62
CA LEU A 87 6.75 -9.01 6.85
C LEU A 87 5.32 -8.49 6.65
N LEU A 88 4.33 -9.37 6.48
CA LEU A 88 2.91 -8.97 6.46
C LEU A 88 2.48 -8.36 7.80
N ALA A 89 3.00 -8.86 8.92
CA ALA A 89 2.75 -8.29 10.23
C ALA A 89 3.37 -6.89 10.39
N LEU A 90 4.50 -6.60 9.74
CA LEU A 90 5.07 -5.24 9.65
C LEU A 90 4.27 -4.33 8.72
N LEU A 91 3.79 -4.86 7.59
CA LEU A 91 2.98 -4.11 6.63
C LEU A 91 1.61 -3.69 7.20
N GLY A 92 1.04 -4.46 8.12
CA GLY A 92 -0.29 -4.19 8.69
C GLY A 92 -0.44 -2.76 9.26
N PRO A 93 0.38 -2.36 10.25
CA PRO A 93 0.36 -0.99 10.79
C PRO A 93 0.61 0.09 9.73
N VAL A 94 1.51 -0.16 8.78
CA VAL A 94 1.81 0.78 7.68
C VAL A 94 0.57 1.01 6.80
N MET A 95 -0.16 -0.06 6.45
CA MET A 95 -1.40 0.05 5.68
C MET A 95 -2.57 0.62 6.49
N PHE A 96 -2.54 0.50 7.81
CA PHE A 96 -3.51 1.16 8.68
C PHE A 96 -3.33 2.69 8.64
N GLU A 97 -2.09 3.18 8.78
CA GLU A 97 -1.75 4.62 8.67
C GLU A 97 -2.25 5.24 7.36
N ALA A 98 -2.19 4.51 6.24
CA ALA A 98 -2.66 4.98 4.94
C ALA A 98 -4.16 5.37 4.92
N GLY A 99 -4.97 4.68 5.72
CA GLY A 99 -6.43 4.84 5.80
C GLY A 99 -6.94 5.58 7.02
N GLU A 100 -6.07 5.92 7.98
CA GLU A 100 -6.45 6.76 9.12
C GLU A 100 -6.75 8.19 8.70
N LYS A 101 -7.39 8.96 9.59
CA LYS A 101 -7.69 10.37 9.36
C LYS A 101 -6.39 11.14 9.07
N GLY A 102 -6.35 11.85 7.95
CA GLY A 102 -5.15 12.52 7.46
C GLY A 102 -4.19 11.65 6.65
N GLY A 103 -4.47 10.35 6.50
CA GLY A 103 -3.80 9.46 5.55
C GLY A 103 -4.20 9.77 4.10
N TYR A 104 -3.42 9.32 3.12
CA TYR A 104 -3.67 9.66 1.71
C TYR A 104 -4.99 9.07 1.17
N ILE A 105 -5.51 7.98 1.75
CA ILE A 105 -6.82 7.41 1.37
C ILE A 105 -7.95 8.32 1.87
N ASP A 106 -7.76 8.99 3.01
CA ASP A 106 -8.74 9.93 3.55
C ASP A 106 -8.98 11.10 2.58
N LEU A 107 -7.91 11.60 1.93
CA LEU A 107 -7.95 12.72 0.97
C LEU A 107 -8.82 12.46 -0.28
N ILE A 108 -9.01 11.20 -0.64
CA ILE A 108 -9.81 10.77 -1.80
C ILE A 108 -11.19 10.25 -1.40
N SER A 109 -11.60 10.44 -0.14
CA SER A 109 -12.86 9.91 0.39
C SER A 109 -14.07 10.70 -0.10
N GLU A 110 -13.92 12.00 -0.32
CA GLU A 110 -14.98 12.89 -0.78
C GLU A 110 -14.83 13.20 -2.27
N TYR A 111 -15.93 13.53 -2.94
CA TYR A 111 -15.93 13.98 -4.33
C TYR A 111 -15.13 15.28 -4.46
N TRP A 112 -14.36 15.41 -5.54
CA TRP A 112 -13.58 16.61 -5.84
C TRP A 112 -14.30 17.50 -6.85
N PRO A 113 -14.76 18.70 -6.44
CA PRO A 113 -15.31 19.71 -7.35
C PRO A 113 -14.32 20.13 -8.44
N ASP A 114 -14.82 20.53 -9.61
CA ASP A 114 -13.97 20.89 -10.77
C ASP A 114 -13.08 22.11 -10.52
N ASP A 115 -13.54 23.06 -9.71
CA ASP A 115 -12.84 24.28 -9.32
C ASP A 115 -11.71 24.03 -8.29
N GLU A 116 -11.80 22.96 -7.51
CA GLU A 116 -10.76 22.53 -6.56
C GLU A 116 -9.88 21.37 -7.09
N LEU A 117 -10.20 20.83 -8.27
CA LEU A 117 -9.67 19.54 -8.74
C LEU A 117 -8.14 19.49 -8.77
N GLU A 118 -7.49 20.56 -9.20
CA GLU A 118 -6.02 20.64 -9.29
C GLU A 118 -5.37 20.55 -7.91
N ASP A 119 -5.85 21.34 -6.95
CA ASP A 119 -5.32 21.38 -5.59
C ASP A 119 -5.57 20.04 -4.86
N ARG A 120 -6.75 19.43 -5.06
CA ARG A 120 -7.08 18.12 -4.51
C ARG A 120 -6.21 17.01 -5.08
N CYS A 121 -6.02 16.98 -6.40
CA CYS A 121 -5.13 16.02 -7.07
C CYS A 121 -3.69 16.19 -6.60
N LYS A 122 -3.20 17.43 -6.46
CA LYS A 122 -1.86 17.71 -5.96
C LYS A 122 -1.67 17.21 -4.53
N SER A 123 -2.58 17.58 -3.64
CA SER A 123 -2.56 17.16 -2.23
C SER A 123 -2.53 15.64 -2.09
N PHE A 124 -3.31 14.93 -2.91
CA PHE A 124 -3.29 13.46 -2.93
C PHE A 124 -1.94 12.88 -3.39
N ILE A 125 -1.39 13.37 -4.50
CA ILE A 125 -0.11 12.86 -5.03
C ILE A 125 1.05 13.17 -4.06
N GLU A 126 1.07 14.35 -3.44
CA GLU A 126 2.03 14.73 -2.41
C GLU A 126 1.95 13.79 -1.21
N ALA A 127 0.76 13.59 -0.64
CA ALA A 127 0.56 12.69 0.50
C ALA A 127 0.91 11.22 0.18
N TYR A 128 0.56 10.76 -1.03
CA TYR A 128 0.90 9.42 -1.49
C TYR A 128 2.42 9.25 -1.64
N PHE A 129 3.10 10.25 -2.22
CA PHE A 129 4.56 10.26 -2.36
C PHE A 129 5.25 10.26 -0.99
N GLU A 130 4.81 11.11 -0.06
CA GLU A 130 5.39 11.19 1.28
C GLU A 130 5.22 9.89 2.07
N PHE A 131 4.04 9.27 1.98
CA PHE A 131 3.78 7.97 2.56
C PHE A 131 4.73 6.89 2.02
N TRP A 132 4.91 6.85 0.70
CA TRP A 132 5.83 5.92 0.05
C TRP A 132 7.29 6.19 0.41
N ALA A 133 7.71 7.45 0.47
CA ALA A 133 9.07 7.82 0.84
C ALA A 133 9.39 7.37 2.27
N ARG A 134 8.45 7.60 3.21
CA ARG A 134 8.57 7.20 4.61
C ARG A 134 8.68 5.69 4.80
N HIS A 135 7.91 4.92 4.02
CA HIS A 135 7.79 3.46 4.16
C HIS A 135 8.43 2.68 3.02
N SER A 136 9.34 3.31 2.26
CA SER A 136 9.88 2.79 1.00
C SER A 136 10.44 1.38 1.15
N ARG A 137 11.23 1.11 2.20
CA ARG A 137 11.93 -0.17 2.35
C ARG A 137 10.99 -1.38 2.42
N ILE A 138 9.94 -1.31 3.25
CA ILE A 138 8.97 -2.41 3.36
C ILE A 138 8.06 -2.51 2.13
N LEU A 139 7.71 -1.38 1.50
CA LEU A 139 6.87 -1.35 0.29
C LEU A 139 7.61 -1.90 -0.95
N HIS A 140 8.90 -1.58 -1.09
CA HIS A 140 9.76 -2.14 -2.12
C HIS A 140 9.96 -3.64 -1.92
N LEU A 141 10.18 -4.09 -0.68
CA LEU A 141 10.29 -5.51 -0.38
C LEU A 141 9.00 -6.27 -0.71
N ARG A 142 7.84 -5.73 -0.32
CA ARG A 142 6.53 -6.27 -0.70
C ARG A 142 6.41 -6.42 -2.22
N ASN A 143 6.75 -5.37 -2.97
CA ASN A 143 6.67 -5.39 -4.43
C ASN A 143 7.65 -6.41 -5.03
N ASN A 144 8.88 -6.47 -4.55
CA ASN A 144 9.89 -7.42 -5.01
C ASN A 144 9.46 -8.88 -4.76
N MET A 145 8.92 -9.19 -3.59
CA MET A 145 8.40 -10.53 -3.28
C MET A 145 7.16 -10.88 -4.12
N ALA A 146 6.26 -9.92 -4.35
CA ALA A 146 5.12 -10.11 -5.23
C ALA A 146 5.54 -10.39 -6.68
N ASP A 147 6.55 -9.68 -7.19
CA ASP A 147 7.11 -9.89 -8.53
C ASP A 147 7.87 -11.23 -8.64
N GLN A 148 8.28 -11.81 -7.51
CA GLN A 148 8.81 -13.18 -7.39
C GLN A 148 7.73 -14.23 -7.11
N TYR A 149 6.45 -13.92 -7.34
CA TYR A 149 5.31 -14.82 -7.21
C TYR A 149 4.97 -15.26 -5.78
N ASP A 150 5.36 -14.51 -4.74
CA ASP A 150 4.78 -14.70 -3.41
C ASP A 150 3.31 -14.23 -3.43
N GLU A 151 2.38 -15.19 -3.45
CA GLU A 151 0.95 -14.94 -3.55
C GLU A 151 0.39 -14.10 -2.40
N ARG A 152 0.96 -14.21 -1.18
CA ARG A 152 0.49 -13.45 -0.02
C ARG A 152 0.93 -11.99 -0.13
N MET A 153 2.13 -11.73 -0.64
CA MET A 153 2.60 -10.37 -0.94
C MET A 153 1.87 -9.76 -2.14
N LEU A 154 1.59 -10.56 -3.17
CA LEU A 154 0.74 -10.15 -4.29
C LEU A 154 -0.65 -9.73 -3.78
N ALA A 155 -1.28 -10.55 -2.93
CA ALA A 155 -2.56 -10.22 -2.32
C ALA A 155 -2.50 -8.94 -1.47
N ALA A 156 -1.43 -8.76 -0.68
CA ALA A 156 -1.24 -7.53 0.10
C ALA A 156 -1.10 -6.28 -0.80
N ARG A 157 -0.33 -6.37 -1.89
CA ARG A 157 -0.20 -5.31 -2.89
C ARG A 157 -1.54 -4.95 -3.52
N VAL A 158 -2.28 -5.95 -4.02
CA VAL A 158 -3.60 -5.75 -4.64
C VAL A 158 -4.59 -5.12 -3.65
N ARG A 159 -4.67 -5.64 -2.42
CA ARG A 159 -5.57 -5.10 -1.39
C ARG A 159 -5.26 -3.64 -1.04
N SER A 160 -3.98 -3.24 -1.05
CA SER A 160 -3.60 -1.85 -0.78
C SER A 160 -4.00 -0.87 -1.88
N ALA A 161 -3.98 -1.30 -3.15
CA ALA A 161 -4.33 -0.45 -4.30
C ALA A 161 -5.85 -0.35 -4.53
N GLN A 162 -6.61 -1.39 -4.17
CA GLN A 162 -8.04 -1.49 -4.44
C GLN A 162 -8.88 -0.30 -3.93
N PRO A 163 -8.73 0.18 -2.67
CA PRO A 163 -9.48 1.33 -2.18
C PRO A 163 -9.20 2.59 -3.00
N VAL A 164 -7.95 2.80 -3.40
CA VAL A 164 -7.55 3.97 -4.18
C VAL A 164 -8.16 3.90 -5.58
N ILE A 165 -8.02 2.77 -6.27
CA ILE A 165 -8.63 2.57 -7.60
C ILE A 165 -10.14 2.77 -7.54
N TRP A 166 -10.80 2.23 -6.50
CA TRP A 166 -12.24 2.35 -6.32
C TRP A 166 -12.69 3.79 -6.10
N ARG A 167 -11.93 4.60 -5.36
CA ARG A 167 -12.22 6.02 -5.14
C ARG A 167 -11.91 6.86 -6.37
N LEU A 168 -10.79 6.60 -7.04
CA LEU A 168 -10.40 7.32 -8.26
C LEU A 168 -11.43 7.16 -9.39
N ARG A 169 -12.01 5.97 -9.58
CA ARG A 169 -13.07 5.79 -10.59
C ARG A 169 -14.34 6.60 -10.27
N GLN A 170 -14.60 6.93 -9.01
CA GLN A 170 -15.71 7.80 -8.64
C GLN A 170 -15.39 9.26 -8.97
N GLN A 171 -14.14 9.69 -8.73
CA GLN A 171 -13.70 11.02 -9.13
C GLN A 171 -13.84 11.25 -10.63
N MET A 172 -13.69 10.21 -11.44
CA MET A 172 -13.82 10.25 -12.90
C MET A 172 -15.25 10.36 -13.42
N CYS A 173 -16.26 10.30 -12.56
CA CYS A 173 -17.66 10.46 -12.94
C CYS A 173 -18.23 11.75 -12.33
N LEU A 174 -19.40 12.20 -12.78
CA LEU A 174 -20.09 13.31 -12.12
C LEU A 174 -20.60 12.85 -10.74
N GLU A 175 -20.79 13.81 -9.83
CA GLU A 175 -21.26 13.50 -8.48
C GLU A 175 -22.63 12.80 -8.51
N GLY A 176 -22.70 11.61 -7.90
CA GLY A 176 -23.91 10.79 -7.85
C GLY A 176 -24.06 9.79 -9.00
N ASP A 177 -23.24 9.88 -10.04
CA ASP A 177 -23.25 8.90 -11.14
C ASP A 177 -22.54 7.59 -10.76
N GLU A 178 -22.99 6.50 -11.38
CA GLU A 178 -22.33 5.20 -11.25
C GLU A 178 -21.05 5.14 -12.09
N PRO A 179 -19.93 4.61 -11.53
CA PRO A 179 -18.68 4.51 -12.27
C PRO A 179 -18.79 3.71 -13.57
N THR A 180 -18.36 4.31 -14.68
CA THR A 180 -18.33 3.64 -15.97
C THR A 180 -17.20 2.60 -16.06
N ALA A 181 -17.27 1.72 -17.06
CA ALA A 181 -16.19 0.78 -17.35
C ALA A 181 -14.89 1.51 -17.76
N ALA A 182 -15.01 2.59 -18.56
CA ALA A 182 -13.88 3.42 -18.97
C ALA A 182 -13.22 4.10 -17.78
N ALA A 183 -14.00 4.70 -16.86
CA ALA A 183 -13.49 5.27 -15.61
C ALA A 183 -12.78 4.22 -14.75
N SER A 184 -13.35 3.01 -14.64
CA SER A 184 -12.72 1.92 -13.87
C SER A 184 -11.38 1.48 -14.48
N GLN A 185 -11.29 1.39 -15.81
CA GLN A 185 -10.05 1.04 -16.52
C GLN A 185 -9.00 2.15 -16.39
N MET A 186 -9.40 3.41 -16.59
CA MET A 186 -8.53 4.58 -16.47
C MET A 186 -7.97 4.69 -15.05
N ALA A 187 -8.80 4.55 -14.01
CA ALA A 187 -8.37 4.57 -12.61
C ALA A 187 -7.32 3.48 -12.31
N SER A 188 -7.50 2.28 -12.85
CA SER A 188 -6.54 1.18 -12.69
C SER A 188 -5.18 1.49 -13.35
N VAL A 189 -5.21 2.00 -14.58
CA VAL A 189 -3.99 2.37 -15.33
C VAL A 189 -3.26 3.53 -14.65
N LEU A 190 -3.98 4.57 -14.25
CA LEU A 190 -3.39 5.71 -13.52
C LEU A 190 -2.77 5.25 -12.21
N MET A 191 -3.46 4.44 -11.41
CA MET A 191 -2.91 3.96 -10.15
C MET A 191 -1.63 3.14 -10.38
N THR A 192 -1.62 2.29 -11.41
CA THR A 192 -0.42 1.53 -11.78
C THR A 192 0.75 2.45 -12.16
N GLY A 193 0.48 3.50 -12.95
CA GLY A 193 1.47 4.50 -13.35
C GLY A 193 2.00 5.32 -12.17
N ILE A 194 1.10 5.80 -11.30
CA ILE A 194 1.42 6.55 -10.08
C ILE A 194 2.29 5.68 -9.16
N GLU A 195 1.85 4.47 -8.82
CA GLU A 195 2.61 3.54 -7.96
C GLU A 195 4.01 3.32 -8.53
N ARG A 196 4.13 3.07 -9.84
CA ARG A 196 5.43 2.79 -10.45
C ARG A 196 6.34 4.01 -10.43
N ALA A 197 5.84 5.19 -10.80
CA ALA A 197 6.60 6.42 -10.81
C ALA A 197 7.09 6.78 -9.40
N VAL A 198 6.23 6.64 -8.39
CA VAL A 198 6.56 6.89 -6.98
C VAL A 198 7.56 5.85 -6.48
N THR A 199 7.35 4.56 -6.73
CA THR A 199 8.31 3.48 -6.39
C THR A 199 9.71 3.80 -6.92
N VAL A 200 9.83 4.22 -8.19
CA VAL A 200 11.15 4.57 -8.76
C VAL A 200 11.75 5.80 -8.09
N ALA A 201 10.92 6.82 -7.83
CA ALA A 201 11.39 8.08 -7.26
C ALA A 201 11.76 7.99 -5.77
N THR A 202 11.15 7.04 -5.02
CA THR A 202 11.41 6.82 -3.60
C THR A 202 12.41 5.69 -3.32
N ASP A 203 12.93 5.04 -4.36
CA ASP A 203 13.97 4.03 -4.19
C ASP A 203 15.29 4.68 -3.73
N PRO A 204 16.00 4.11 -2.74
CA PRO A 204 17.25 4.68 -2.27
C PRO A 204 18.41 4.58 -3.26
N LYS A 205 18.35 3.69 -4.27
CA LYS A 205 19.47 3.39 -5.18
C LYS A 205 19.14 3.65 -6.64
N ILE A 206 17.92 3.39 -7.09
CA ILE A 206 17.55 3.50 -8.51
C ILE A 206 17.82 4.90 -9.09
N PRO A 207 17.46 6.02 -8.44
CA PRO A 207 17.76 7.36 -8.95
C PRO A 207 19.25 7.59 -9.22
N GLU A 208 20.11 7.25 -8.25
CA GLU A 208 21.57 7.38 -8.37
C GLU A 208 22.12 6.47 -9.48
N MET A 209 21.64 5.23 -9.56
CA MET A 209 22.01 4.31 -10.63
C MET A 209 21.63 4.85 -12.01
N ILE A 210 20.42 5.40 -12.16
CA ILE A 210 19.97 5.99 -13.42
C ILE A 210 20.84 7.20 -13.78
N GLU A 211 21.13 8.07 -12.82
CA GLU A 211 21.95 9.25 -13.06
C GLU A 211 23.37 8.89 -13.49
N ARG A 212 23.98 7.90 -12.83
CA ARG A 212 25.32 7.41 -13.18
C ARG A 212 25.40 6.84 -14.60
N GLU A 213 24.41 6.05 -15.01
CA GLU A 213 24.44 5.36 -16.30
C GLU A 213 23.90 6.21 -17.47
N PHE A 214 22.96 7.13 -17.20
CA PHE A 214 22.21 7.86 -18.24
C PHE A 214 22.28 9.39 -18.12
N GLY A 215 22.98 9.92 -17.11
CA GLY A 215 23.10 11.35 -16.85
C GLY A 215 21.97 11.94 -15.99
N PRO A 216 22.06 13.23 -15.63
CA PRO A 216 21.15 13.87 -14.69
C PRO A 216 19.69 13.77 -15.15
N ARG A 217 18.84 13.21 -14.29
CA ARG A 217 17.41 13.06 -14.54
C ARG A 217 16.60 13.74 -13.45
N ASN A 218 15.58 14.49 -13.84
CA ASN A 218 14.65 15.05 -12.88
C ASN A 218 13.69 13.95 -12.40
N THR A 219 13.86 13.47 -11.17
CA THR A 219 12.97 12.47 -10.52
C THR A 219 11.74 13.10 -9.86
N LYS A 220 11.48 14.39 -10.10
CA LYS A 220 10.24 15.05 -9.64
C LYS A 220 9.04 14.49 -10.40
N VAL A 221 8.34 13.58 -9.73
CA VAL A 221 7.14 12.93 -10.28
C VAL A 221 5.83 13.61 -9.88
N ILE A 222 5.84 14.48 -8.85
CA ILE A 222 4.61 15.09 -8.30
C ILE A 222 3.86 15.90 -9.37
N ASP A 223 4.44 16.98 -9.90
CA ASP A 223 3.71 17.84 -10.87
C ASP A 223 3.24 17.09 -12.13
N PRO A 224 4.06 16.22 -12.77
CA PRO A 224 3.59 15.42 -13.90
C PRO A 224 2.44 14.47 -13.55
N LEU A 225 2.52 13.78 -12.40
CA LEU A 225 1.46 12.87 -11.95
C LEU A 225 0.17 13.63 -11.61
N THR A 226 0.27 14.80 -10.97
CA THR A 226 -0.87 15.69 -10.71
C THR A 226 -1.56 16.08 -12.01
N ARG A 227 -0.79 16.54 -13.02
CA ARG A 227 -1.35 16.92 -14.33
C ARG A 227 -2.03 15.74 -15.03
N LEU A 228 -1.43 14.56 -15.01
CA LEU A 228 -2.02 13.35 -15.59
C LEU A 228 -3.33 12.97 -14.90
N LEU A 229 -3.38 13.06 -13.57
CA LEU A 229 -4.58 12.76 -12.80
C LEU A 229 -5.72 13.75 -13.10
N VAL A 230 -5.42 15.06 -13.12
CA VAL A 230 -6.39 16.11 -13.48
C VAL A 230 -6.92 15.90 -14.90
N MET A 231 -6.03 15.63 -15.86
CA MET A 231 -6.42 15.40 -17.25
C MET A 231 -7.36 14.21 -17.36
N ALA A 232 -7.02 13.07 -16.75
CA ALA A 232 -7.83 11.87 -16.85
C ALA A 232 -9.21 12.02 -16.17
N ILE A 233 -9.29 12.73 -15.04
CA ILE A 233 -10.58 13.00 -14.38
C ILE A 233 -11.45 13.89 -15.27
N ARG A 234 -10.91 15.00 -15.79
CA ARG A 234 -11.65 15.90 -16.68
C ARG A 234 -12.11 15.22 -17.96
N ASP A 235 -11.24 14.43 -18.57
CA ASP A 235 -11.53 13.67 -19.78
C ASP A 235 -12.71 12.71 -19.56
N CYS A 236 -12.65 11.91 -18.49
CA CYS A 236 -13.74 10.99 -18.14
C CYS A 236 -15.06 11.70 -17.82
N ARG A 237 -15.02 12.82 -17.07
CA ARG A 237 -16.23 13.62 -16.76
C ARG A 237 -16.87 14.23 -18.01
N ASN A 238 -16.08 14.51 -19.05
CA ASN A 238 -16.54 15.08 -20.32
C ASN A 238 -16.97 14.03 -21.37
N GLY A 239 -16.92 12.74 -21.02
CA GLY A 239 -17.39 11.66 -21.89
C GLY A 239 -16.29 10.90 -22.66
N GLY A 240 -15.02 11.24 -22.44
CA GLY A 240 -13.86 10.62 -23.10
C GLY A 240 -13.62 11.02 -24.56
#